data_AF-A0A7G2IYB6-F1
#
_entry.id   AF-A0A7G2IYB6-F1
#
_cell.length_a   1.000
_cell.length_b   1.000
_cell.length_c   1.000
_cell.angle_alpha   90.00
_cell.angle_beta   90.00
_cell.angle_gamma   90.00
#
_symmetry.space_group_name_H-M   'P 1'
#
loop_
_entity.id
_entity.type
_entity.pdbx_description
1 polymer ?
#
loop_
_entity_poly.entity_id
_entity_poly.type
_entity_poly.pdbx_seq_one_letter_code
_entity_poly.pdbx_strand_id
1 'polypeptide(L)' 'MAVYREDADLRFLGRCENEDLDLLVSLITHDPRDKTLRWTETLSGSDNYKRFLSSAP' A
#
# COMPACT_ATOMS: atom_id res chain seq x y z
N MET A 1 15.57 9.25 0.91
CA MET A 1 14.49 9.27 -0.11
C MET A 1 14.39 7.87 -0.69
N ALA A 2 13.21 7.24 -0.64
CA ALA A 2 13.01 5.98 -1.34
C ALA A 2 13.14 6.25 -2.84
N VAL A 3 14.07 5.56 -3.50
CA VAL A 3 14.19 5.60 -4.95
C VAL A 3 13.06 4.72 -5.48
N TYR A 4 12.01 5.34 -6.00
CA TYR A 4 10.97 4.61 -6.72
C TYR A 4 11.60 4.02 -7.97
N ARG A 5 11.91 2.73 -7.90
CA ARG A 5 12.41 1.96 -9.03
C ARG A 5 11.21 1.42 -9.77
N GLU A 6 11.19 1.63 -11.09
CA GLU A 6 10.22 0.95 -11.93
C GLU A 6 10.55 -0.55 -11.91
N ASP A 7 9.59 -1.35 -11.45
CA ASP A 7 9.67 -2.79 -11.41
C ASP A 7 8.60 -3.35 -12.35
N ALA A 8 9.05 -3.95 -13.45
CA ALA A 8 8.15 -4.49 -14.47
C ALA A 8 7.25 -5.60 -13.91
N ASP A 9 7.75 -6.35 -12.93
CA ASP A 9 7.02 -7.45 -12.30
C ASP A 9 5.92 -6.92 -11.37
N LEU A 10 5.98 -5.66 -10.94
CA LEU A 10 4.96 -5.03 -10.07
C LEU A 10 3.93 -4.20 -10.84
N ARG A 11 4.08 -4.02 -12.16
CA ARG A 11 3.14 -3.23 -12.98
C ARG A 11 1.70 -3.73 -12.92
N PHE A 12 1.49 -5.02 -12.65
CA PHE A 12 0.14 -5.59 -12.56
C PHE A 12 -0.64 -5.05 -11.34
N LEU A 13 0.05 -4.61 -10.27
CA LEU A 13 -0.60 -4.09 -9.07
C LEU A 13 -1.45 -2.86 -9.38
N GLY A 14 -1.08 -2.06 -10.38
CA GLY A 14 -1.88 -0.93 -10.85
C GLY A 14 -3.17 -1.31 -11.61
N ARG A 15 -3.41 -2.61 -11.83
CA ARG A 15 -4.63 -3.16 -12.45
C ARG A 15 -5.51 -3.92 -11.47
N CYS A 16 -5.04 -4.14 -10.25
CA CYS A 16 -5.80 -4.81 -9.20
C CYS A 16 -6.85 -3.86 -8.60
N GLU A 17 -7.98 -4.42 -8.15
CA GLU A 17 -8.95 -3.67 -7.36
C GLU A 17 -8.40 -3.39 -5.95
N ASN A 18 -8.98 -2.43 -5.23
CA ASN A 18 -8.46 -2.07 -3.90
C ASN A 18 -8.58 -3.26 -2.94
N GLU A 19 -9.66 -4.02 -3.04
CA GLU A 19 -9.95 -5.23 -2.28
C GLU A 19 -8.89 -6.32 -2.52
N ASP A 20 -8.40 -6.45 -3.76
CA ASP A 20 -7.34 -7.40 -4.09
C ASP A 20 -5.99 -7.01 -3.45
N LEU A 21 -5.80 -5.72 -3.17
CA LEU A 21 -4.58 -5.17 -2.59
C LEU A 21 -4.59 -5.12 -1.06
N ASP A 22 -5.74 -5.36 -0.40
CA ASP A 22 -5.87 -5.26 1.07
C ASP A 22 -4.85 -6.12 1.81
N LEU A 23 -4.64 -7.36 1.34
CA LEU A 23 -3.65 -8.25 1.96
C LEU A 23 -2.23 -7.69 1.82
N LEU A 24 -1.88 -7.17 0.65
CA LEU A 24 -0.58 -6.55 0.42
C LEU A 24 -0.39 -5.34 1.33
N VAL A 25 -1.39 -4.46 1.40
CA VAL A 25 -1.38 -3.28 2.28
C VAL A 25 -1.20 -3.71 3.74
N SER A 26 -1.90 -4.75 4.19
CA SER A 26 -1.76 -5.27 5.55
C SER A 26 -0.33 -5.76 5.85
N LEU A 27 0.31 -6.48 4.92
CA LEU A 27 1.65 -7.04 5.10
C LEU A 27 2.75 -5.96 5.10
N ILE A 28 2.56 -4.88 4.33
CA ILE A 28 3.51 -3.78 4.33
C ILE A 28 3.29 -2.83 5.51
N THR A 29 2.08 -2.74 6.08
CA THR A 29 1.76 -1.81 7.19
C THR A 29 1.78 -2.45 8.57
N HIS A 30 1.64 -3.77 8.67
CA HIS A 30 1.62 -4.51 9.93
C HIS A 30 2.64 -5.66 9.88
N ASP A 31 3.29 -5.94 11.00
CA ASP A 31 4.09 -7.15 11.10
C ASP A 31 3.19 -8.38 11.26
N PRO A 32 3.31 -9.40 10.38
CA PRO A 32 2.45 -10.58 10.45
C PRO A 32 2.70 -11.45 11.68
N ARG A 33 3.81 -11.27 12.41
CA ARG A 33 4.17 -12.08 13.59
C ARG A 33 3.54 -11.55 14.87
N ASP A 34 3.53 -10.22 15.04
CA ASP A 34 3.10 -9.57 16.29
C ASP A 34 2.01 -8.50 16.10
N LYS A 35 1.57 -8.25 14.85
CA LYS A 35 0.57 -7.25 14.46
C LYS A 35 0.93 -5.81 14.81
N THR A 36 2.19 -5.53 15.10
CA THR A 36 2.65 -4.16 15.35
C THR A 36 2.67 -3.35 14.06
N LEU A 37 2.45 -2.04 14.18
CA LEU A 37 2.49 -1.12 13.05
C LEU A 37 3.93 -0.96 12.55
N ARG A 38 4.10 -1.06 11.24
CA ARG A 38 5.34 -0.76 10.54
C ARG A 38 5.41 0.73 10.22
N TRP A 39 6.60 1.25 9.98
CA TRP A 39 6.79 2.68 9.65
C TRP A 39 6.00 3.12 8.42
N THR A 40 5.83 2.23 7.45
CA THR A 40 5.00 2.35 6.25
C THR A 40 3.52 2.55 6.52
N GLU A 41 3.00 2.17 7.69
CA GLU A 41 1.63 2.48 8.08
C GLU A 41 1.37 3.99 8.09
N THR A 42 2.36 4.80 8.45
CA THR A 42 2.22 6.27 8.44
C THR A 42 1.86 6.85 7.05
N LEU A 43 2.12 6.10 5.97
CA LEU A 43 1.73 6.48 4.62
C LEU A 43 0.21 6.44 4.42
N SER A 44 -0.51 5.58 5.17
CA SER A 44 -1.98 5.48 5.17
C SER A 44 -2.64 6.81 5.57
N GLY A 45 -1.98 7.56 6.46
CA GLY A 45 -2.42 8.87 6.93
C GLY A 45 -2.17 10.00 5.95
N SER A 46 -1.33 9.80 4.92
CA SER A 46 -0.96 10.84 3.96
C SER A 46 -2.12 11.23 3.05
N ASP A 47 -2.18 12.50 2.66
CA ASP A 47 -3.21 13.00 1.74
C ASP A 47 -3.15 12.29 0.39
N ASN A 48 -1.96 11.90 -0.06
CA ASN A 48 -1.80 11.15 -1.30
C ASN A 48 -2.49 9.80 -1.22
N TYR A 49 -2.26 9.03 -0.16
CA TYR A 49 -2.90 7.73 0.02
C TYR A 49 -4.43 7.87 0.08
N LYS A 50 -4.92 8.83 0.88
CA LYS A 50 -6.35 9.09 1.04
C LYS A 50 -7.02 9.49 -0.27
N ARG A 51 -6.37 10.33 -1.08
CA ARG A 51 -6.91 10.78 -2.38
C ARG A 51 -7.19 9.63 -3.33
N PHE A 52 -6.35 8.60 -3.35
CA PHE A 52 -6.52 7.45 -4.24
C PHE A 52 -7.48 6.41 -3.66
N LEU A 53 -7.50 6.24 -2.34
CA LEU A 53 -8.46 5.35 -1.67
C LEU A 53 -9.89 5.89 -1.74
N SER A 54 -10.09 7.20 -1.53
CA SER A 54 -11.42 7.83 -1.55
C SER A 54 -11.94 8.14 -2.94
N SER A 55 -11.14 7.93 -3.99
CA SER A 55 -11.52 8.16 -5.39
C SER A 55 -12.02 6.89 -6.09
N ALA A 56 -12.03 5.74 -5.41
CA ALA A 56 -12.71 4.55 -5.91
C ALA A 56 -14.22 4.67 -5.62
N PRO A 57 -15.09 4.67 -6.65
CA PRO A 57 -16.54 4.63 -6.47
C PRO A 57 -17.03 3.30 -5.88
#